data_AF-A0A6A8G4U6-F1
#
_entry.id   AF-A0A6A8G4U6-F1
#
_cell.length_a   1.000
_cell.length_b   1.000
_cell.length_c   1.000
_cell.angle_alpha   90.00
_cell.angle_beta   90.00
_cell.angle_gamma   90.00
#
_symmetry.space_group_name_H-M   'P 1'
#
loop_
_entity.id
_entity.type
_entity.pdbx_description
1 polymer ?
#
loop_
_entity_poly.entity_id
_entity_poly.type
_entity_poly.pdbx_seq_one_letter_code
_entity_poly.pdbx_strand_id
1 'polypeptide(L)'
;MRRDYFELDVRDVGWHEEDGTPRQPTVSIDFYGPPEELRERFSAPDGAVLAAEDLDVSLRLQGPIDDTDTRGVVSVTDRLTGDYVLELNADAEDVLQFIGAAREYGRSTDDTDGRYRVDVAIENEHFATFEKSTFLVYDTEGSLLRGQSLIPSGVEL
;
A
#
# COMPACT_ATOMS: atom_id res chain seq x y z
N MET A 1 -17.02 -1.79 -5.03
CA MET A 1 -16.08 -2.18 -6.10
C MET A 1 -15.67 -3.63 -5.94
N ARG A 2 -15.51 -4.36 -7.05
CA ARG A 2 -15.04 -5.74 -7.02
C ARG A 2 -13.51 -5.78 -7.04
N ARG A 3 -12.92 -6.74 -6.34
CA ARG A 3 -11.45 -6.89 -6.24
C ARG A 3 -10.79 -7.21 -7.58
N ASP A 4 -11.51 -7.88 -8.48
CA ASP A 4 -11.03 -8.24 -9.82
C ASP A 4 -11.01 -7.07 -10.81
N TYR A 5 -11.39 -5.87 -10.36
CA TYR A 5 -11.22 -4.63 -11.14
C TYR A 5 -9.86 -3.97 -10.93
N PHE A 6 -9.03 -4.49 -10.03
CA PHE A 6 -7.76 -3.88 -9.67
C PHE A 6 -6.59 -4.75 -10.12
N GLU A 7 -5.57 -4.10 -10.67
CA GLU A 7 -4.24 -4.66 -10.88
C GLU A 7 -3.24 -3.92 -9.97
N LEU A 8 -2.21 -4.62 -9.52
CA LEU A 8 -1.16 -4.06 -8.68
C LEU A 8 0.21 -4.41 -9.23
N ASP A 9 1.04 -3.39 -9.38
CA ASP A 9 2.44 -3.49 -9.76
C ASP A 9 3.32 -2.81 -8.72
N VAL A 10 4.47 -3.40 -8.42
CA VAL A 10 5.49 -2.80 -7.56
C VAL A 10 6.72 -2.42 -8.38
N ARG A 11 7.29 -1.24 -8.10
CA ARG A 11 8.51 -0.75 -8.74
C ARG A 11 9.51 -0.28 -7.71
N ASP A 12 10.77 -0.21 -8.13
CA ASP A 12 11.88 0.25 -7.30
C ASP A 12 12.03 -0.54 -6.00
N VAL A 13 11.98 -1.88 -6.08
CA VAL A 13 12.10 -2.77 -4.92
C VAL A 13 13.51 -3.36 -4.74
N GLY A 14 14.23 -3.65 -5.83
CA GLY A 14 15.54 -4.33 -5.79
C GLY A 14 16.78 -3.44 -5.61
N TRP A 15 16.63 -2.13 -5.42
CA TRP A 15 17.77 -1.20 -5.44
C TRP A 15 18.79 -1.42 -4.30
N HIS A 16 18.38 -2.08 -3.21
CA HIS A 16 19.20 -2.25 -2.00
C HIS A 16 20.04 -3.53 -2.01
N GLU A 17 19.87 -4.41 -2.99
CA GLU A 17 20.57 -5.71 -3.04
C GLU A 17 22.05 -5.59 -3.46
N GLU A 18 22.42 -4.50 -4.16
CA GLU A 18 23.76 -4.29 -4.74
C GLU A 18 24.38 -2.92 -4.41
N ASP A 19 24.17 -2.39 -3.19
CA ASP A 19 24.61 -1.04 -2.78
C ASP A 19 24.16 0.06 -3.78
N GLY A 20 22.98 -0.13 -4.37
CA GLY A 20 22.43 0.78 -5.37
C GLY A 20 22.04 2.13 -4.77
N THR A 21 21.87 3.13 -5.63
CA THR A 21 21.33 4.43 -5.19
C THR A 21 19.92 4.22 -4.64
N PRO A 22 19.59 4.77 -3.44
CA PRO A 22 18.26 4.67 -2.88
C PRO A 22 17.19 5.12 -3.88
N ARG A 23 16.17 4.28 -4.07
CA ARG A 23 14.99 4.60 -4.89
C ARG A 23 13.74 4.38 -4.05
N GLN A 24 12.84 5.35 -4.09
CA GLN A 24 11.62 5.28 -3.32
C GLN A 24 10.69 4.21 -3.93
N PRO A 25 10.35 3.15 -3.18
CA PRO A 25 9.48 2.10 -3.71
C PRO A 25 8.09 2.65 -3.99
N THR A 26 7.52 2.24 -5.12
CA THR A 26 6.20 2.67 -5.55
C THR A 26 5.32 1.47 -5.82
N VAL A 27 4.12 1.46 -5.24
CA VAL A 27 3.04 0.56 -5.64
C VAL A 27 2.10 1.32 -6.56
N SER A 28 1.76 0.74 -7.70
CA SER A 28 0.77 1.27 -8.62
C SER A 28 -0.45 0.36 -8.61
N ILE A 29 -1.62 0.96 -8.43
CA ILE A 29 -2.92 0.30 -8.42
C ILE A 29 -3.72 0.87 -9.58
N ASP A 30 -4.00 0.05 -10.59
CA ASP A 30 -4.85 0.44 -11.72
C ASP A 30 -6.25 -0.15 -11.57
N PHE A 31 -7.26 0.65 -11.85
CA PHE A 31 -8.66 0.30 -11.70
C PHE A 31 -9.37 0.29 -13.06
N TYR A 32 -9.99 -0.84 -13.39
CA TYR A 32 -10.69 -1.10 -14.65
C TYR A 32 -12.21 -1.25 -14.49
N GLY A 33 -12.74 -0.80 -13.34
CA GLY A 33 -14.19 -0.75 -13.10
C GLY A 33 -14.80 0.61 -13.46
N PRO A 34 -16.07 0.85 -13.09
CA PRO A 34 -16.75 2.13 -13.35
C PRO A 34 -16.04 3.29 -12.63
N PRO A 35 -15.45 4.27 -13.35
CA PRO A 35 -14.58 5.30 -12.75
C PRO A 35 -15.23 6.12 -11.63
N GLU A 36 -16.54 6.35 -11.71
CA GLU A 36 -17.32 7.05 -10.69
C GLU A 36 -17.33 6.32 -9.34
N GLU A 37 -17.29 4.98 -9.31
CA GLU A 37 -17.23 4.23 -8.06
C GLU A 37 -15.91 4.50 -7.32
N LEU A 38 -14.78 4.55 -8.04
CA LEU A 38 -13.48 4.85 -7.44
C LEU A 38 -13.42 6.29 -6.95
N ARG A 39 -13.86 7.24 -7.79
CA ARG A 39 -13.84 8.67 -7.46
C ARG A 39 -14.68 8.98 -6.23
N GLU A 40 -15.87 8.39 -6.12
CA GLU A 40 -16.74 8.56 -4.94
C GLU A 40 -16.05 8.08 -3.66
N ARG A 41 -15.36 6.92 -3.72
CA ARG A 41 -14.65 6.37 -2.55
C ARG A 41 -13.42 7.15 -2.12
N PHE A 42 -12.76 7.84 -3.05
CA PHE A 42 -11.63 8.72 -2.76
C PHE A 42 -12.04 10.16 -2.48
N SER A 43 -13.34 10.48 -2.48
CA SER A 43 -13.82 11.84 -2.25
C SER A 43 -14.07 12.11 -0.77
N ALA A 44 -13.44 13.17 -0.26
CA ALA A 44 -13.76 13.77 1.02
C ALA A 44 -15.15 14.46 0.96
N PRO A 45 -15.76 14.80 2.11
CA PRO A 45 -17.08 15.43 2.15
C PRO A 45 -17.20 16.77 1.40
N ASP A 46 -16.09 17.47 1.18
CA ASP A 46 -16.02 18.72 0.41
C ASP A 46 -15.81 18.50 -1.10
N GLY A 47 -15.69 17.24 -1.52
CA GLY A 47 -15.45 16.83 -2.91
C GLY A 47 -13.97 16.84 -3.33
N ALA A 48 -13.03 17.15 -2.43
CA ALA A 48 -11.61 16.96 -2.69
C ALA A 48 -11.23 15.47 -2.64
N VAL A 49 -10.08 15.10 -3.19
CA VAL A 49 -9.51 13.77 -2.98
C VAL A 49 -9.02 13.66 -1.53
N LEU A 50 -9.28 12.52 -0.88
CA LEU A 50 -8.83 12.23 0.49
C LEU A 50 -7.33 12.50 0.63
N ALA A 51 -6.95 13.13 1.75
CA ALA A 51 -5.54 13.37 2.01
C ALA A 51 -4.83 12.05 2.32
N ALA A 52 -3.53 12.00 2.04
CA ALA A 52 -2.75 10.80 2.26
C ALA A 52 -2.79 10.36 3.74
N GLU A 53 -2.85 11.30 4.69
CA GLU A 53 -2.92 11.02 6.13
C GLU A 53 -4.26 10.47 6.62
N ASP A 54 -5.31 10.57 5.80
CA ASP A 54 -6.63 10.03 6.08
C ASP A 54 -6.82 8.62 5.49
N LEU A 55 -5.76 8.05 4.92
CA LEU A 55 -5.77 6.71 4.33
C LEU A 55 -4.79 5.79 5.04
N ASP A 56 -5.28 4.66 5.52
CA ASP A 56 -4.47 3.56 6.03
C ASP A 56 -4.31 2.48 4.97
N VAL A 57 -3.11 1.90 4.88
CA VAL A 57 -2.78 0.82 3.95
C VAL A 57 -2.39 -0.42 4.73
N SER A 58 -2.95 -1.56 4.34
CA SER A 58 -2.64 -2.85 4.97
C SER A 58 -2.61 -4.01 3.98
N LEU A 59 -1.94 -5.08 4.40
CA LEU A 59 -1.92 -6.41 3.78
C LEU A 59 -2.42 -7.41 4.80
N ARG A 60 -3.45 -8.19 4.44
CA ARG A 60 -3.85 -9.38 5.18
C ARG A 60 -3.45 -10.63 4.42
N LEU A 61 -2.60 -11.45 5.01
CA LEU A 61 -2.19 -12.72 4.43
C LEU A 61 -3.35 -13.73 4.44
N GLN A 62 -3.46 -14.51 3.37
CA GLN A 62 -4.44 -15.60 3.25
C GLN A 62 -3.80 -16.99 3.48
N GLY A 63 -2.52 -17.01 3.84
CA GLY A 63 -1.74 -18.20 4.15
C GLY A 63 -0.52 -17.88 5.03
N PRO A 64 0.35 -18.86 5.29
CA PRO A 64 1.60 -18.69 6.01
C PRO A 64 2.53 -17.70 5.29
N ILE A 65 3.23 -16.86 6.04
CA ILE A 65 4.13 -15.85 5.46
C ILE A 65 5.38 -16.43 4.78
N ASP A 66 5.78 -17.62 5.19
CA ASP A 66 6.94 -18.36 4.68
C ASP A 66 6.64 -19.23 3.45
N ASP A 67 5.38 -19.23 3.00
CA ASP A 67 4.95 -19.91 1.78
C ASP A 67 4.95 -18.93 0.59
N THR A 68 5.71 -19.26 -0.45
CA THR A 68 5.85 -18.45 -1.67
C THR A 68 4.55 -18.36 -2.47
N ASP A 69 3.65 -19.34 -2.33
CA ASP A 69 2.36 -19.34 -3.01
C ASP A 69 1.28 -18.56 -2.23
N THR A 70 1.62 -17.97 -1.09
CA THR A 70 0.67 -17.21 -0.27
C THR A 70 0.18 -15.98 -1.01
N ARG A 71 -1.15 -15.88 -1.12
CA ARG A 71 -1.85 -14.67 -1.56
C ARG A 71 -2.15 -13.77 -0.38
N GLY A 72 -2.34 -12.49 -0.66
CA GLY A 72 -2.79 -11.51 0.32
C GLY A 72 -3.88 -10.61 -0.23
N VAL A 73 -4.52 -9.91 0.70
CA VAL A 73 -5.49 -8.86 0.40
C VAL A 73 -4.86 -7.53 0.79
N VAL A 74 -4.62 -6.66 -0.19
CA VAL A 74 -4.22 -5.28 0.06
C VAL A 74 -5.47 -4.43 0.20
N SER A 75 -5.52 -3.62 1.25
CA SER A 75 -6.65 -2.75 1.56
C SER A 75 -6.18 -1.33 1.78
N VAL A 76 -6.94 -0.38 1.24
CA VAL A 76 -6.85 1.04 1.61
C VAL A 76 -8.15 1.41 2.30
N THR A 77 -8.05 1.96 3.50
CA THR A 77 -9.21 2.33 4.33
C THR A 77 -9.16 3.80 4.71
N ASP A 78 -10.33 4.42 4.80
CA ASP A 78 -10.48 5.72 5.44
C ASP A 78 -10.15 5.57 6.92
N ARG A 79 -9.16 6.32 7.41
CA ARG A 79 -8.68 6.24 8.80
C ARG A 79 -9.73 6.67 9.81
N LEU A 80 -10.60 7.62 9.44
CA LEU A 80 -11.60 8.19 10.33
C LEU A 80 -12.82 7.27 10.48
N THR A 81 -13.27 6.67 9.37
CA THR A 81 -14.48 5.84 9.37
C THR A 81 -14.18 4.34 9.45
N GLY A 82 -12.99 3.92 9.03
CA GLY A 82 -12.63 2.52 8.85
C GLY A 82 -13.21 1.89 7.57
N ASP A 83 -13.88 2.68 6.72
CA ASP A 83 -14.49 2.17 5.50
C ASP A 83 -13.42 1.82 4.47
N TYR A 84 -13.65 0.74 3.72
CA TYR A 84 -12.79 0.38 2.59
C TYR A 84 -12.94 1.41 1.47
N VAL A 85 -11.84 2.07 1.15
CA VAL A 85 -11.69 2.87 -0.06
C VAL A 85 -11.47 1.95 -1.25
N LEU A 86 -10.50 1.03 -1.16
CA LEU A 86 -10.32 -0.06 -2.12
C LEU A 86 -9.79 -1.33 -1.45
N GLU A 87 -9.93 -2.45 -2.17
CA GLU A 87 -9.44 -3.75 -1.74
C GLU A 87 -9.14 -4.60 -2.97
N LEU A 88 -7.98 -5.26 -2.98
CA LEU A 88 -7.55 -6.12 -4.08
C LEU A 88 -6.78 -7.34 -3.60
N ASN A 89 -6.71 -8.38 -4.43
CA ASN A 89 -5.87 -9.54 -4.16
C ASN A 89 -4.48 -9.32 -4.79
N ALA A 90 -3.42 -9.64 -4.07
CA ALA A 90 -2.04 -9.52 -4.54
C ALA A 90 -1.24 -10.79 -4.20
N ASP A 91 -0.13 -10.99 -4.89
CA ASP A 91 0.90 -11.93 -4.45
C ASP A 91 1.57 -11.38 -3.19
N ALA A 92 1.61 -12.18 -2.12
CA ALA A 92 2.14 -11.68 -0.86
C ALA A 92 3.64 -11.42 -0.94
N GLU A 93 4.38 -12.23 -1.71
CA GLU A 93 5.82 -12.07 -1.92
C GLU A 93 6.14 -10.67 -2.49
N ASP A 94 5.46 -10.25 -3.56
CA ASP A 94 5.68 -8.94 -4.20
C ASP A 94 5.44 -7.78 -3.22
N VAL A 95 4.35 -7.85 -2.44
CA VAL A 95 4.01 -6.80 -1.47
C VAL A 95 4.98 -6.80 -0.29
N LEU A 96 5.43 -7.97 0.18
CA LEU A 96 6.41 -8.08 1.25
C LEU A 96 7.80 -7.60 0.80
N GLN A 97 8.20 -7.90 -0.45
CA GLN A 97 9.43 -7.37 -1.04
C GLN A 97 9.38 -5.84 -1.13
N PHE A 98 8.25 -5.30 -1.58
CA PHE A 98 7.99 -3.85 -1.60
C PHE A 98 8.12 -3.21 -0.21
N ILE A 99 7.50 -3.81 0.82
CA ILE A 99 7.63 -3.35 2.21
C ILE A 99 9.08 -3.39 2.68
N GLY A 100 9.83 -4.45 2.35
CA GLY A 100 11.25 -4.57 2.64
C GLY A 100 12.05 -3.43 2.03
N ALA A 101 11.86 -3.17 0.74
CA ALA A 101 12.51 -2.05 0.04
C ALA A 101 12.16 -0.69 0.67
N ALA A 102 10.90 -0.48 1.05
CA ALA A 102 10.46 0.79 1.64
C ALA A 102 11.06 1.01 3.03
N ARG A 103 11.27 -0.09 3.76
CA ARG A 103 11.98 -0.08 5.03
C ARG A 103 13.43 0.34 4.85
N GLU A 104 14.14 -0.23 3.88
CA GLU A 104 15.52 0.15 3.59
C GLU A 104 15.61 1.61 3.13
N TYR A 105 14.68 2.06 2.28
CA TYR A 105 14.67 3.42 1.74
C TYR A 105 14.63 4.42 2.89
N GLY A 106 13.66 4.27 3.79
CA GLY A 106 13.53 5.11 4.99
C GLY A 106 14.63 4.94 6.05
N ARG A 107 15.63 4.06 5.85
CA ARG A 107 16.87 4.03 6.65
C ARG A 107 18.02 4.73 5.94
N SER A 108 18.06 4.63 4.61
CA SER A 108 19.11 5.22 3.76
C SER A 108 18.89 6.71 3.51
N THR A 109 17.68 7.20 3.69
CA THR A 109 17.32 8.61 3.50
C THR A 109 16.88 9.24 4.81
N ASP A 110 17.27 10.48 5.08
CA ASP A 110 16.70 11.33 6.15
C ASP A 110 15.28 11.84 5.80
N ASP A 111 14.64 11.21 4.81
CA ASP A 111 13.37 11.63 4.22
C ASP A 111 12.21 11.42 5.21
N THR A 112 11.56 12.53 5.54
CA THR A 112 10.37 12.57 6.40
C THR A 112 9.07 12.54 5.61
N ASP A 113 9.12 12.75 4.29
CA ASP A 113 7.94 12.99 3.45
C ASP A 113 7.25 11.69 3.03
N GLY A 114 7.93 10.54 3.05
CA GLY A 114 7.32 9.24 2.81
C GLY A 114 8.33 8.11 2.61
N ARG A 115 8.08 6.93 3.17
CA ARG A 115 8.91 5.74 2.95
C ARG A 115 8.60 5.04 1.63
N TYR A 116 7.40 5.26 1.10
CA TYR A 116 6.93 4.67 -0.14
C TYR A 116 5.80 5.52 -0.75
N ARG A 117 5.54 5.29 -2.02
CA ARG A 117 4.49 5.95 -2.79
C ARG A 117 3.41 4.97 -3.23
N VAL A 118 2.15 5.42 -3.20
CA VAL A 118 1.00 4.73 -3.79
C VAL A 118 0.48 5.56 -4.95
N ASP A 119 0.56 5.03 -6.16
CA ASP A 119 -0.10 5.62 -7.32
C ASP A 119 -1.41 4.88 -7.59
N VAL A 120 -2.47 5.64 -7.80
CA VAL A 120 -3.77 5.13 -8.21
C VAL A 120 -4.08 5.65 -9.61
N ALA A 121 -4.48 4.74 -10.49
CA ALA A 121 -4.89 5.02 -11.86
C ALA A 121 -6.29 4.46 -12.14
N ILE A 122 -6.94 5.02 -13.16
CA ILE A 122 -8.18 4.51 -13.74
C ILE A 122 -7.90 4.25 -15.21
N GLU A 123 -7.98 3.00 -15.65
CA GLU A 123 -7.68 2.59 -17.02
C GLU A 123 -6.34 3.16 -17.53
N ASN A 124 -5.28 3.02 -16.73
CA ASN A 124 -3.92 3.54 -16.98
C ASN A 124 -3.79 5.08 -16.97
N GLU A 125 -4.87 5.83 -16.73
CA GLU A 125 -4.81 7.27 -16.53
C GLU A 125 -4.58 7.61 -15.06
N HIS A 126 -3.56 8.42 -14.78
CA HIS A 126 -3.24 8.85 -13.42
C HIS A 126 -4.44 9.52 -12.76
N PHE A 127 -4.78 9.07 -11.55
CA PHE A 127 -5.87 9.63 -10.75
C PHE A 127 -5.35 10.33 -9.50
N ALA A 128 -4.52 9.66 -8.70
CA ALA A 128 -3.99 10.22 -7.45
C ALA A 128 -2.65 9.57 -7.07
N THR A 129 -1.86 10.29 -6.26
CA THR A 129 -0.62 9.81 -5.68
C THR A 129 -0.59 10.12 -4.18
N PHE A 130 -0.17 9.15 -3.37
CA PHE A 130 -0.10 9.26 -1.92
C PHE A 130 1.29 8.87 -1.42
N GLU A 131 1.97 9.80 -0.76
CA GLU A 131 3.21 9.52 -0.02
C GLU A 131 2.87 8.96 1.36
N LYS A 132 3.46 7.83 1.74
CA LYS A 132 3.06 7.06 2.93
C LYS A 132 4.26 6.51 3.68
N SER A 133 4.06 6.27 4.99
CA SER A 133 5.10 5.80 5.90
C SER A 133 4.68 4.63 6.79
N THR A 134 3.37 4.42 6.95
CA THR A 134 2.79 3.28 7.66
C THR A 134 2.23 2.26 6.66
N PHE A 135 2.49 0.98 6.86
CA PHE A 135 1.89 -0.13 6.12
C PHE A 135 1.76 -1.31 7.08
N LEU A 136 0.54 -1.75 7.37
CA LEU A 136 0.30 -2.78 8.38
C LEU A 136 0.15 -4.17 7.74
N VAL A 137 0.79 -5.17 8.33
CA VAL A 137 0.70 -6.56 7.84
C VAL A 137 0.03 -7.41 8.90
N TYR A 138 -1.01 -8.15 8.51
CA TYR A 138 -1.76 -9.05 9.37
C TYR A 138 -1.69 -10.49 8.85
N ASP A 139 -1.66 -11.45 9.77
CA ASP A 139 -1.80 -12.86 9.42
C ASP A 139 -3.28 -13.26 9.14
N THR A 140 -3.47 -14.55 8.87
CA THR A 140 -4.80 -15.11 8.60
C THR A 140 -5.79 -14.96 9.77
N GLU A 141 -5.29 -14.95 11.01
CA GLU A 141 -6.06 -14.80 12.24
C GLU A 141 -6.36 -13.32 12.57
N GLY A 142 -5.74 -12.39 11.85
CA GLY A 142 -5.86 -10.95 12.07
C GLY A 142 -4.86 -10.40 13.09
N SER A 143 -3.83 -11.16 13.44
CA SER A 143 -2.77 -10.69 14.33
C SER A 143 -1.80 -9.79 13.56
N LEU A 144 -1.43 -8.65 14.15
CA LEU A 144 -0.47 -7.72 13.56
C LEU A 144 0.94 -8.30 13.57
N LEU A 145 1.52 -8.48 12.39
CA LEU A 145 2.92 -8.86 12.18
C LEU A 145 3.81 -7.61 12.22
N ARG A 146 4.08 -7.10 13.43
CA ARG A 146 4.88 -5.88 13.64
C ARG A 146 6.25 -5.92 12.93
N GLY A 147 6.93 -7.07 12.97
CA GLY A 147 8.23 -7.26 12.32
C GLY A 147 8.20 -7.15 10.80
N GLN A 148 7.02 -7.29 10.19
CA GLN A 148 6.77 -7.22 8.75
C GLN A 148 6.04 -5.94 8.34
N SER A 149 5.65 -5.10 9.30
CA SER A 149 4.94 -3.84 9.05
C SER A 149 5.92 -2.67 8.90
N LEU A 150 5.49 -1.60 8.24
CA LEU A 150 6.11 -0.28 8.34
C LEU A 150 5.34 0.50 9.41
N ILE A 151 6.02 0.84 10.50
CA ILE A 151 5.44 1.61 11.60
C ILE A 151 6.43 2.73 11.90
N PRO A 152 6.06 4.01 11.68
CA PRO A 152 6.92 5.14 12.02
C PRO A 152 7.25 5.17 13.51
N SER A 153 8.49 5.55 13.83
CA SER A 153 8.96 5.75 15.20
C SER A 153 8.15 6.86 15.88
N GLY A 154 7.21 6.50 16.77
CA GLY A 154 6.34 7.46 17.47
C GLY A 154 4.84 7.18 17.35
N VAL A 155 4.43 6.18 16.56
CA VAL A 155 3.04 5.71 16.52
C VAL A 155 2.85 4.62 17.57
N GLU A 156 2.03 4.88 18.59
CA GLU A 156 1.47 3.82 19.44
C GLU A 156 0.24 3.23 18.72
N LEU A 157 0.30 1.92 18.44
CA LEU A 157 -0.79 1.11 17.89
C LEU A 157 -1.52 0.39 19.03
#